data_AF-A0A1I0S9P1-F1
#
_entry.id   AF-A0A1I0S9P1-F1
#
_cell.length_a   1.000
_cell.length_b   1.000
_cell.length_c   1.000
_cell.angle_alpha   90.00
_cell.angle_beta   90.00
_cell.angle_gamma   90.00
#
_symmetry.space_group_name_H-M   'P 1'
#
loop_
_entity.id
_entity.type
_entity.pdbx_description
1 polymer ?
#
loop_
_entity_poly.entity_id
_entity_poly.type
_entity_poly.pdbx_seq_one_letter_code
_entity_poly.pdbx_strand_id
1 'polypeptide(L)'
;MYLGAIRWFESIGTAIDTNFGIPYRLVDEKQCLKSINSIKWENFVLYAINNLHCYIDTFHREEVIHWNDHVKKFNVEFDVYKDLIQEKATLKNVPGDIFIDLKGVVCMAAMERYYTGKLGPAIPVQFETLMNVYSSGHIPCGWDGPQPKNEGYEAVDFSKGKILIW
;
A
#
# COMPACT_ATOMS: atom_id res chain seq x y z
N MET A 1 -13.17 0.95 4.13
CA MET A 1 -12.10 1.15 5.13
C MET A 1 -12.43 2.37 5.95
N TYR A 2 -12.40 2.31 7.28
CA TYR A 2 -12.55 3.52 8.09
C TYR A 2 -11.15 3.99 8.52
N LEU A 3 -10.62 5.00 7.82
CA LEU A 3 -9.26 5.51 8.06
C LEU A 3 -9.10 6.13 9.46
N GLY A 4 -10.19 6.56 10.08
CA GLY A 4 -10.18 7.14 11.44
C GLY A 4 -9.90 6.12 12.57
N ALA A 5 -10.03 4.81 12.33
CA ALA A 5 -9.73 3.79 13.33
C ALA A 5 -8.32 3.19 13.21
N ILE A 6 -7.54 3.60 12.21
CA ILE A 6 -6.18 3.11 12.03
C ILE A 6 -5.25 3.78 13.06
N ARG A 7 -4.36 2.98 13.66
CA ARG A 7 -3.35 3.39 14.64
C ARG A 7 -2.15 4.07 13.98
N TRP A 8 -2.39 5.09 13.17
CA TRP A 8 -1.37 5.71 12.32
C TRP A 8 -0.07 6.01 13.09
N PHE A 9 1.01 5.35 12.68
CA PHE A 9 2.38 5.55 13.16
C PHE A 9 2.60 5.33 14.65
N GLU A 10 1.66 4.69 15.35
CA GLU A 10 1.75 4.52 16.81
C GLU A 10 2.92 3.63 17.24
N SER A 11 3.32 2.69 16.37
CA SER A 11 4.27 1.60 16.63
C SER A 11 5.59 1.72 15.87
N ILE A 12 5.85 2.84 15.19
CA ILE A 12 7.11 3.01 14.43
C ILE A 12 8.34 2.82 15.34
N GLY A 13 9.32 2.07 14.87
CA GLY A 13 10.54 1.76 15.61
C GLY A 13 10.37 0.77 16.78
N THR A 14 9.19 0.17 16.96
CA THR A 14 8.97 -0.91 17.94
C THR A 14 9.01 -2.29 17.28
N ALA A 15 9.05 -3.35 18.11
CA ALA A 15 8.87 -4.70 17.61
C ALA A 15 7.44 -4.89 17.07
N ILE A 16 7.30 -5.73 16.03
CA ILE A 16 6.01 -6.14 15.46
C ILE A 16 5.51 -7.36 16.22
N ASP A 17 4.30 -7.28 16.77
CA ASP A 17 3.58 -8.37 17.43
C ASP A 17 2.52 -9.03 16.52
N THR A 18 2.31 -8.46 15.33
CA THR A 18 1.27 -8.85 14.38
C THR A 18 1.84 -9.75 13.29
N ASN A 19 1.17 -10.88 13.04
CA ASN A 19 1.51 -11.74 11.90
C ASN A 19 0.79 -11.23 10.63
N PHE A 20 1.55 -10.65 9.70
CA PHE A 20 1.01 -10.18 8.42
C PHE A 20 0.84 -11.28 7.36
N GLY A 21 1.29 -12.51 7.63
CA GLY A 21 1.27 -13.59 6.64
C GLY A 21 2.28 -13.40 5.49
N ILE A 22 3.18 -12.42 5.59
CA ILE A 22 4.24 -12.14 4.63
C ILE A 22 5.60 -12.02 5.31
N PRO A 23 6.71 -12.35 4.65
CA PRO A 23 8.04 -12.08 5.17
C PRO A 23 8.32 -10.58 5.24
N TYR A 24 8.93 -10.13 6.33
CA TYR A 24 9.31 -8.74 6.53
C TYR A 24 10.68 -8.61 7.20
N ARG A 25 11.22 -7.39 7.17
CA ARG A 25 12.42 -6.98 7.90
C ARG A 25 12.20 -5.60 8.51
N LEU A 26 12.42 -5.50 9.82
CA LEU A 26 12.42 -4.22 10.51
C LEU A 26 13.60 -3.35 10.06
N VAL A 27 13.35 -2.05 9.91
CA VAL A 27 14.35 -1.06 9.53
C VAL A 27 14.25 0.17 10.42
N ASP A 28 15.36 0.91 10.53
CA ASP A 28 15.38 2.22 11.20
C ASP A 28 14.84 3.32 10.27
N GLU A 29 14.63 4.52 10.84
CA GLU A 29 14.18 5.71 10.12
C GLU A 29 15.03 6.02 8.87
N LYS A 30 16.36 5.93 9.01
CA LYS A 30 17.29 6.26 7.92
C LYS A 30 17.13 5.28 6.75
N GLN A 31 17.00 4.00 7.04
CA GLN A 31 16.74 2.96 6.06
C GLN A 31 15.34 3.08 5.46
N CYS A 32 14.33 3.45 6.25
CA CYS A 32 12.99 3.74 5.78
C CYS A 32 13.02 4.84 4.72
N LEU A 33 13.58 6.00 5.05
CA LEU A 33 13.67 7.15 4.15
C LEU A 33 14.44 6.85 2.87
N LYS A 34 15.53 6.05 2.97
CA LYS A 34 16.28 5.60 1.81
C LYS A 34 15.46 4.64 0.93
N SER A 35 14.68 3.75 1.55
CA SER A 35 13.98 2.69 0.84
C SER A 35 12.70 3.19 0.19
N ILE A 36 11.93 4.05 0.86
CA ILE A 36 10.67 4.58 0.35
C ILE A 36 10.87 5.49 -0.86
N ASN A 37 12.00 6.19 -0.89
CA ASN A 37 12.43 7.02 -2.03
C ASN A 37 13.25 6.25 -3.07
N SER A 38 13.35 4.93 -2.97
CA SER A 38 14.15 4.13 -3.90
C SER A 38 13.36 3.78 -5.16
N ILE A 39 14.04 3.79 -6.31
CA ILE A 39 13.50 3.30 -7.59
C ILE A 39 12.97 1.87 -7.46
N LYS A 40 13.59 1.05 -6.59
CA LYS A 40 13.16 -0.33 -6.35
C LYS A 40 11.75 -0.38 -5.72
N TRP A 41 11.50 0.46 -4.72
CA TRP A 41 10.18 0.56 -4.10
C TRP A 41 9.14 1.13 -5.07
N GLU A 42 9.50 2.22 -5.78
CA GLU A 42 8.64 2.82 -6.78
C GLU A 42 8.22 1.82 -7.86
N ASN A 43 9.17 1.05 -8.41
CA ASN A 43 8.86 0.02 -9.40
C ASN A 43 8.01 -1.11 -8.83
N PHE A 44 8.19 -1.48 -7.55
CA PHE A 44 7.36 -2.48 -6.88
C PHE A 44 5.90 -2.01 -6.74
N VAL A 45 5.70 -0.76 -6.31
CA VAL A 45 4.37 -0.15 -6.21
C VAL A 45 3.73 -0.03 -7.59
N LEU A 46 4.47 0.49 -8.58
CA LEU A 46 3.98 0.66 -9.94
C LEU A 46 3.60 -0.67 -10.58
N TYR A 47 4.38 -1.72 -10.33
CA TYR A 47 4.02 -3.07 -10.77
C TYR A 47 2.66 -3.50 -10.23
N ALA A 48 2.42 -3.33 -8.93
CA ALA A 48 1.15 -3.72 -8.31
C ALA A 48 -0.04 -2.93 -8.86
N ILE A 49 0.13 -1.63 -9.09
CA ILE A 49 -0.90 -0.77 -9.73
C ILE A 49 -1.21 -1.29 -11.13
N ASN A 50 -0.17 -1.49 -11.95
CA ASN A 50 -0.33 -1.96 -13.32
C ASN A 50 -0.96 -3.35 -13.37
N ASN A 51 -0.57 -4.25 -12.47
CA ASN A 51 -1.12 -5.58 -12.39
C ASN A 51 -2.63 -5.55 -12.14
N LEU A 52 -3.06 -4.77 -11.14
CA LEU A 52 -4.48 -4.58 -10.85
C LEU A 52 -5.21 -3.97 -12.05
N HIS A 53 -4.70 -2.87 -12.60
CA HIS A 53 -5.33 -2.20 -13.74
C HIS A 53 -5.45 -3.13 -14.96
N CYS A 54 -4.36 -3.81 -15.35
CA CYS A 54 -4.34 -4.73 -16.49
C CYS A 54 -5.26 -5.93 -16.29
N TYR A 55 -5.37 -6.47 -15.06
CA TYR A 55 -6.34 -7.51 -14.75
C TYR A 55 -7.77 -7.02 -15.02
N ILE A 56 -8.13 -5.85 -14.49
CA ILE A 56 -9.47 -5.26 -14.70
C ILE A 56 -9.71 -4.97 -16.18
N ASP A 57 -8.75 -4.36 -16.90
CA ASP A 57 -8.88 -4.07 -18.33
C ASP A 57 -9.10 -5.33 -19.17
N THR A 58 -8.40 -6.41 -18.83
CA THR A 58 -8.45 -7.66 -19.59
C THR A 58 -9.76 -8.43 -19.35
N PHE A 59 -10.16 -8.57 -18.09
CA PHE A 59 -11.25 -9.47 -17.70
C PHE A 59 -12.57 -8.77 -17.39
N HIS A 60 -12.55 -7.47 -17.16
CA HIS A 60 -13.68 -6.66 -16.70
C HIS A 60 -13.65 -5.27 -17.38
N ARG A 61 -13.58 -5.28 -18.71
CA ARG A 61 -13.35 -4.06 -19.52
C ARG A 61 -14.42 -2.98 -19.31
N GLU A 62 -15.64 -3.38 -19.04
CA GLU A 62 -16.75 -2.49 -18.68
C GLU A 62 -16.55 -1.78 -17.34
N GLU A 63 -15.67 -2.30 -16.49
CA GLU A 63 -15.35 -1.73 -15.18
C GLU A 63 -14.09 -0.87 -15.20
N VAL A 64 -13.13 -1.16 -16.08
CA VAL A 64 -11.88 -0.38 -16.15
C VAL A 64 -12.14 1.06 -16.61
N ILE A 65 -13.18 1.30 -17.41
CA ILE A 65 -13.54 2.66 -17.86
C ILE A 65 -13.83 3.61 -16.69
N HIS A 66 -14.21 3.05 -15.53
CA HIS A 66 -14.51 3.79 -14.31
C HIS A 66 -13.31 3.95 -13.38
N TRP A 67 -12.13 3.43 -13.75
CA TRP A 67 -10.92 3.47 -12.93
C TRP A 67 -10.60 4.86 -12.39
N ASN A 68 -10.55 5.86 -13.28
CA ASN A 68 -10.20 7.23 -12.92
C ASN A 68 -11.26 7.88 -12.01
N ASP A 69 -12.54 7.54 -12.20
CA ASP A 69 -13.63 8.03 -11.34
C ASP A 69 -13.50 7.45 -9.93
N HIS A 70 -13.16 6.17 -9.81
CA HIS A 70 -12.89 5.52 -8.53
C HIS A 70 -11.66 6.10 -7.84
N VAL A 71 -10.55 6.29 -8.56
CA VAL A 71 -9.34 6.96 -8.01
C VAL A 71 -9.68 8.36 -7.51
N LYS A 72 -10.44 9.15 -8.27
CA LYS A 72 -10.87 10.49 -7.85
C LYS A 72 -11.73 10.43 -6.60
N LYS A 73 -12.70 9.51 -6.55
CA LYS A 73 -13.57 9.29 -5.38
C LYS A 73 -12.74 8.94 -4.14
N PHE A 74 -11.84 7.96 -4.23
CA PHE A 74 -11.06 7.52 -3.06
C PHE A 74 -10.02 8.55 -2.62
N ASN A 75 -9.52 9.39 -3.52
CA ASN A 75 -8.72 10.55 -3.15
C ASN A 75 -9.51 11.55 -2.30
N VAL A 76 -10.77 11.83 -2.67
CA VAL A 76 -11.65 12.69 -1.85
C VAL A 76 -11.94 12.07 -0.49
N GLU A 77 -12.17 10.75 -0.44
CA GLU A 77 -12.35 10.04 0.84
C GLU A 77 -11.10 10.10 1.72
N PHE A 78 -9.90 9.98 1.15
CA PHE A 78 -8.65 10.18 1.88
C PHE A 78 -8.54 11.61 2.43
N ASP A 79 -8.88 12.61 1.62
CA ASP A 79 -8.77 14.02 2.00
C ASP A 79 -9.66 14.37 3.21
N VAL A 80 -10.74 13.64 3.48
CA VAL A 80 -11.56 13.77 4.71
C VAL A 80 -10.76 13.44 5.99
N TYR A 81 -9.81 12.51 5.92
CA TYR A 81 -8.99 12.08 7.05
C TYR A 81 -7.56 12.63 7.00
N LYS A 82 -7.22 13.39 5.97
CA LYS A 82 -5.87 13.91 5.73
C LYS A 82 -5.32 14.65 6.94
N ASP A 83 -6.10 15.57 7.52
CA ASP A 83 -5.64 16.39 8.64
C ASP A 83 -5.38 15.53 9.89
N LEU A 84 -6.24 14.55 10.17
CA LEU A 84 -6.03 13.58 11.26
C LEU A 84 -4.72 12.79 11.06
N ILE A 85 -4.49 12.28 9.85
CA ILE A 85 -3.29 11.50 9.54
C ILE A 85 -2.04 12.39 9.65
N GLN A 86 -2.11 13.64 9.18
CA GLN A 86 -1.01 14.61 9.26
C GLN A 86 -0.69 15.02 10.71
N GLU A 87 -1.71 15.18 11.55
CA GLU A 87 -1.53 15.41 12.99
C GLU A 87 -0.78 14.24 13.63
N LYS A 88 -1.21 13.00 13.36
CA LYS A 88 -0.55 11.78 13.85
C LYS A 88 0.89 11.66 13.35
N ALA A 89 1.13 11.95 12.07
CA ALA A 89 2.46 11.97 11.48
C ALA A 89 3.37 12.98 12.20
N THR A 90 2.87 14.19 12.46
CA THR A 90 3.62 15.26 13.11
C THR A 90 3.97 14.89 14.56
N LEU A 91 3.02 14.33 15.32
CA LEU A 91 3.24 13.86 16.70
C LEU A 91 4.33 12.77 16.78
N LYS A 92 4.51 12.01 15.71
CA LYS A 92 5.48 10.92 15.60
C LYS A 92 6.72 11.28 14.79
N ASN A 93 6.88 12.55 14.39
CA ASN A 93 7.97 13.05 13.55
C ASN A 93 8.14 12.27 12.24
N VAL A 94 7.05 11.82 11.62
CA VAL A 94 7.07 11.08 10.36
C VAL A 94 7.41 12.06 9.21
N PRO A 95 8.46 11.77 8.42
CA PRO A 95 8.83 12.59 7.27
C PRO A 95 7.73 12.72 6.20
N GLY A 96 7.67 13.89 5.55
CA GLY A 96 6.64 14.21 4.55
C GLY A 96 6.59 13.27 3.34
N ASP A 97 7.74 12.71 2.92
CA ASP A 97 7.82 11.78 1.78
C ASP A 97 6.93 10.54 1.97
N ILE A 98 6.79 10.08 3.23
CA ILE A 98 5.94 8.94 3.59
C ILE A 98 4.47 9.26 3.35
N PHE A 99 4.08 10.53 3.45
CA PHE A 99 2.69 10.94 3.24
C PHE A 99 2.25 10.78 1.78
N ILE A 100 3.16 11.00 0.83
CA ILE A 100 2.87 10.86 -0.61
C ILE A 100 2.65 9.38 -0.94
N ASP A 101 3.56 8.52 -0.49
CA ASP A 101 3.46 7.06 -0.65
C ASP A 101 2.19 6.51 0.01
N LEU A 102 1.94 6.91 1.27
CA LEU A 102 0.76 6.52 2.03
C LEU A 102 -0.54 6.82 1.29
N LYS A 103 -0.69 8.03 0.71
CA LYS A 103 -1.89 8.38 -0.05
C LYS A 103 -2.10 7.41 -1.22
N GLY A 104 -1.03 7.07 -1.93
CA GLY A 104 -1.06 6.08 -3.01
C GLY A 104 -1.52 4.70 -2.53
N VAL A 105 -0.91 4.20 -1.44
CA VAL A 105 -1.27 2.90 -0.84
C VAL A 105 -2.72 2.88 -0.39
N VAL A 106 -3.21 3.91 0.32
CA VAL A 106 -4.59 3.99 0.79
C VAL A 106 -5.58 3.98 -0.38
N CYS A 107 -5.30 4.76 -1.42
CA CYS A 107 -6.15 4.83 -2.61
C CYS A 107 -6.22 3.48 -3.32
N MET A 108 -5.08 2.83 -3.54
CA MET A 108 -5.05 1.54 -4.24
C MET A 108 -5.62 0.39 -3.40
N ALA A 109 -5.48 0.41 -2.07
CA ALA A 109 -6.16 -0.54 -1.20
C ALA A 109 -7.70 -0.38 -1.26
N ALA A 110 -8.19 0.86 -1.37
CA ALA A 110 -9.61 1.12 -1.60
C ALA A 110 -10.08 0.58 -2.97
N MET A 111 -9.26 0.73 -4.03
CA MET A 111 -9.50 0.15 -5.35
C MET A 111 -9.59 -1.39 -5.28
N GLU A 112 -8.63 -2.04 -4.61
CA GLU A 112 -8.62 -3.50 -4.43
C GLU A 112 -9.88 -3.99 -3.71
N ARG A 113 -10.26 -3.34 -2.60
CA ARG A 113 -11.49 -3.69 -1.87
C ARG A 113 -12.75 -3.52 -2.71
N TYR A 114 -12.84 -2.42 -3.47
CA TYR A 114 -13.97 -2.16 -4.35
C TYR A 114 -14.12 -3.26 -5.40
N TYR A 115 -13.05 -3.54 -6.14
CA TYR A 115 -13.09 -4.54 -7.20
C TYR A 115 -13.24 -5.96 -6.65
N THR A 116 -12.62 -6.29 -5.52
CA THR A 116 -12.81 -7.59 -4.87
C THR A 116 -14.25 -7.79 -4.43
N GLY A 117 -14.88 -6.77 -3.84
CA GLY A 117 -16.28 -6.82 -3.43
C GLY A 117 -17.26 -6.89 -4.59
N LYS A 118 -16.89 -6.32 -5.76
CA LYS A 118 -17.75 -6.26 -6.95
C LYS A 118 -17.57 -7.45 -7.89
N LEU A 119 -16.34 -7.90 -8.09
CA LEU A 119 -15.93 -8.84 -9.14
C LEU A 119 -15.44 -10.19 -8.58
N GLY A 120 -15.22 -10.26 -7.27
CA GLY A 120 -14.87 -11.49 -6.56
C GLY A 120 -13.40 -11.62 -6.17
N PRO A 121 -13.01 -12.75 -5.57
CA PRO A 121 -11.72 -12.91 -4.91
C PRO A 121 -10.53 -13.13 -5.84
N ALA A 122 -10.76 -13.22 -7.16
CA ALA A 122 -9.68 -13.39 -8.14
C ALA A 122 -8.91 -12.10 -8.44
N ILE A 123 -9.39 -10.95 -7.92
CA ILE A 123 -8.69 -9.67 -8.05
C ILE A 123 -7.32 -9.77 -7.38
N PRO A 124 -6.24 -9.30 -8.03
CA PRO A 124 -4.92 -9.27 -7.42
C PRO A 124 -4.90 -8.28 -6.25
N VAL A 125 -4.41 -8.73 -5.10
CA VAL A 125 -4.38 -7.95 -3.85
C VAL A 125 -2.94 -7.81 -3.35
N GLN A 126 -2.50 -6.56 -3.22
CA GLN A 126 -1.16 -6.17 -2.79
C GLN A 126 -1.23 -5.03 -1.76
N PHE A 127 -2.04 -4.01 -2.01
CA PHE A 127 -2.13 -2.81 -1.20
C PHE A 127 -2.88 -3.01 0.11
N GLU A 128 -3.85 -3.94 0.17
CA GLU A 128 -4.43 -4.37 1.44
C GLU A 128 -3.39 -4.98 2.38
N THR A 129 -2.42 -5.71 1.85
CA THR A 129 -1.30 -6.25 2.64
C THR A 129 -0.45 -5.12 3.22
N LEU A 130 -0.17 -4.07 2.44
CA LEU A 130 0.53 -2.88 2.94
C LEU A 130 -0.31 -2.10 3.96
N MET A 131 -1.63 -2.04 3.75
CA MET A 131 -2.57 -1.43 4.70
C MET A 131 -2.64 -2.18 6.03
N ASN A 132 -2.40 -3.50 6.06
CA ASN A 132 -2.31 -4.23 7.32
C ASN A 132 -1.11 -3.78 8.16
N VAL A 133 0.02 -3.45 7.51
CA VAL A 133 1.18 -2.85 8.18
C VAL A 133 0.83 -1.49 8.76
N TYR A 134 0.23 -0.60 7.97
CA TYR A 134 -0.26 0.69 8.49
C TYR A 134 -1.29 0.54 9.61
N SER A 135 -2.18 -0.45 9.53
CA SER A 135 -3.20 -0.72 10.55
C SER A 135 -2.61 -1.16 11.90
N SER A 136 -1.43 -1.78 11.87
CA SER A 136 -0.65 -2.12 13.09
C SER A 136 0.17 -0.94 13.65
N GLY A 137 0.16 0.20 12.97
CA GLY A 137 0.87 1.42 13.37
C GLY A 137 2.32 1.50 12.92
N HIS A 138 2.72 0.65 11.97
CA HIS A 138 4.03 0.64 11.33
C HIS A 138 3.97 1.23 9.91
N ILE A 139 5.14 1.42 9.28
CA ILE A 139 5.23 1.97 7.92
C ILE A 139 5.87 0.92 6.98
N PRO A 140 5.15 0.39 5.98
CA PRO A 140 5.79 -0.34 4.88
C PRO A 140 6.55 0.65 4.00
N CYS A 141 7.84 0.45 3.81
CA CYS A 141 8.72 1.45 3.21
C CYS A 141 9.64 0.89 2.12
N GLY A 142 9.50 -0.37 1.73
CA GLY A 142 10.42 -0.96 0.76
C GLY A 142 10.18 -2.43 0.47
N TRP A 143 10.81 -2.88 -0.61
CA TRP A 143 10.82 -4.27 -1.05
C TRP A 143 12.25 -4.80 -1.16
N ASP A 144 12.52 -5.87 -0.42
CA ASP A 144 13.79 -6.59 -0.40
C ASP A 144 13.62 -7.97 -1.03
N GLY A 145 13.36 -7.97 -2.34
CA GLY A 145 13.31 -9.16 -3.18
C GLY A 145 13.66 -8.86 -4.63
N PRO A 146 13.51 -9.83 -5.54
CA PRO A 146 13.64 -9.60 -6.97
C PRO A 146 12.53 -8.65 -7.45
N GLN A 147 12.82 -7.85 -8.47
CA GLN A 147 11.78 -7.04 -9.11
C GLN A 147 10.73 -7.97 -9.73
N PRO A 148 9.43 -7.75 -9.50
CA PRO A 148 8.39 -8.49 -10.19
C PRO A 148 8.53 -8.28 -11.71
N LYS A 149 8.31 -9.35 -12.48
CA LYS A 149 8.30 -9.29 -13.94
C LYS A 149 6.91 -8.93 -14.41
N ASN A 150 6.81 -8.08 -15.44
CA ASN A 150 5.55 -7.75 -16.14
C ASN A 150 5.06 -8.92 -17.00
N GLU A 151 4.84 -10.08 -16.38
CA GLU A 151 4.36 -11.31 -17.02
C GLU A 151 3.13 -11.81 -16.25
N GLY A 152 1.99 -11.93 -16.93
CA GLY A 152 0.75 -12.40 -16.33
C GLY A 152 0.02 -11.35 -15.48
N TYR A 153 -0.92 -11.83 -14.65
CA TYR A 153 -1.76 -11.00 -13.78
C TYR A 153 -1.65 -11.36 -12.29
N GLU A 154 -0.60 -12.10 -11.92
CA GLU A 154 -0.41 -12.59 -10.56
C GLU A 154 0.08 -11.45 -9.65
N ALA A 155 -0.44 -11.41 -8.42
CA ALA A 155 0.09 -10.51 -7.39
C ALA A 155 1.57 -10.83 -7.09
N VAL A 156 2.29 -9.89 -6.47
CA VAL A 156 3.70 -10.15 -6.14
C VAL A 156 3.78 -11.29 -5.13
N ASP A 157 4.56 -12.30 -5.49
CA ASP A 157 4.88 -13.41 -4.60
C ASP A 157 5.81 -12.93 -3.47
N PHE A 158 5.20 -12.56 -2.34
CA PHE A 158 5.90 -12.11 -1.15
C PHE A 158 6.88 -13.16 -0.59
N SER A 159 6.75 -14.45 -0.93
CA SER A 159 7.71 -15.47 -0.47
C SER A 159 9.11 -15.31 -1.08
N LYS A 160 9.22 -14.55 -2.18
CA LYS A 160 10.49 -14.30 -2.89
C LYS A 160 11.30 -13.13 -2.33
N GLY A 161 10.80 -12.43 -1.32
CA GLY A 161 11.47 -11.28 -0.73
C GLY A 161 10.90 -10.90 0.62
N LYS A 162 11.18 -9.67 1.07
CA LYS A 162 10.69 -9.15 2.34
C LYS A 162 10.18 -7.73 2.18
N ILE A 163 9.08 -7.41 2.83
CA ILE A 163 8.68 -6.00 3.00
C ILE A 163 9.54 -5.37 4.09
N LEU A 164 10.07 -4.19 3.80
CA LEU A 164 10.76 -3.37 4.78
C LEU A 164 9.73 -2.61 5.58
N ILE A 165 9.81 -2.70 6.90
CA ILE A 165 8.84 -2.09 7.81
C ILE A 165 9.60 -1.25 8.84
N TRP A 166 9.18 0.00 9.01
CA TRP A 166 9.61 0.86 10.12
C TRP A 166 8.59 0.87 11.25
#